data_AF-A0A2D7ZFI9-F1
#
_entry.id   AF-A0A2D7ZFI9-F1
#
_cell.length_a   1.000
_cell.length_b   1.000
_cell.length_c   1.000
_cell.angle_alpha   90.00
_cell.angle_beta   90.00
_cell.angle_gamma   90.00
#
_symmetry.space_group_name_H-M   'P 1'
#
loop_
_entity.id
_entity.type
_entity.pdbx_description
1 polymer ?
#
loop_
_entity_poly.entity_id
_entity_poly.type
_entity_poly.pdbx_seq_one_letter_code
_entity_poly.pdbx_strand_id
1 'polypeptide(L)'
;MVMEVWVRDISFLDVQKAAQSMFQMDGTNITLDLEGYWSYALSNWVVRTNPELTTQELTNLNAFVGQQIAALLPKPDEMAEAMQGGFTKANS
;
A
#
# COMPACT_ATOMS: atom_id res chain seq x y z
N MET A 1 -8.27 9.06 21.58
CA MET A 1 -9.34 8.43 20.78
C MET A 1 -8.71 7.24 20.09
N VAL A 2 -9.34 6.07 20.14
CA VAL A 2 -8.83 4.84 19.50
C VAL A 2 -9.60 4.65 18.20
N MET A 3 -8.89 4.38 17.11
CA MET A 3 -9.47 4.04 15.82
C MET A 3 -9.26 2.55 15.58
N GLU A 4 -10.30 1.85 15.16
CA GLU A 4 -10.21 0.45 14.76
C GLU A 4 -10.19 0.36 13.24
N VAL A 5 -9.36 -0.53 12.71
CA VAL A 5 -9.13 -0.69 11.27
C VAL A 5 -9.16 -2.18 10.96
N TRP A 6 -9.96 -2.56 9.97
CA TRP A 6 -10.02 -3.93 9.46
C TRP A 6 -9.33 -3.96 8.11
N VAL A 7 -8.25 -4.75 8.06
CA VAL A 7 -7.50 -5.04 6.83
C VAL A 7 -7.90 -6.44 6.39
N ARG A 8 -8.29 -6.60 5.12
CA ARG A 8 -8.53 -7.94 4.57
C ARG A 8 -7.21 -8.68 4.34
N ASP A 9 -7.29 -9.99 4.13
CA ASP A 9 -6.14 -10.75 3.67
C ASP A 9 -5.65 -10.20 2.31
N ILE A 10 -4.35 -9.88 2.26
CA ILE A 10 -3.68 -9.34 1.09
C ILE A 10 -3.04 -10.50 0.34
N SER A 11 -3.52 -10.75 -0.88
CA SER A 11 -2.98 -11.83 -1.71
C SER A 11 -1.69 -11.42 -2.41
N PHE A 12 -0.95 -12.41 -2.88
CA PHE A 12 0.22 -12.20 -3.74
C PHE A 12 -0.09 -11.35 -5.00
N LEU A 13 -1.29 -11.49 -5.58
CA LEU A 13 -1.70 -10.69 -6.73
C LEU A 13 -2.04 -9.25 -6.36
N ASP A 14 -2.55 -9.01 -5.15
CA ASP A 14 -2.81 -7.65 -4.67
C ASP A 14 -1.51 -6.87 -4.52
N VAL A 15 -0.48 -7.52 -3.98
CA VAL A 15 0.87 -6.98 -3.88
C VAL A 15 1.42 -6.61 -5.25
N GLN A 16 1.31 -7.50 -6.25
CA GLN A 16 1.77 -7.19 -7.61
C GLN A 16 1.02 -6.01 -8.24
N LYS A 17 -0.30 -5.93 -8.04
CA LYS A 17 -1.11 -4.81 -8.55
C LYS A 17 -0.73 -3.49 -7.90
N ALA A 18 -0.51 -3.48 -6.58
CA ALA A 18 -0.04 -2.29 -5.87
C ALA A 18 1.36 -1.88 -6.34
N ALA A 19 2.27 -2.83 -6.54
CA ALA A 19 3.58 -2.54 -7.11
C ALA A 19 3.45 -1.93 -8.52
N GLN A 20 2.59 -2.46 -9.38
CA GLN A 20 2.33 -1.86 -10.71
C GLN A 20 1.80 -0.43 -10.60
N SER A 21 0.93 -0.11 -9.64
CA SER A 21 0.49 1.28 -9.42
C SER A 21 1.60 2.21 -8.94
N MET A 22 2.67 1.66 -8.35
CA MET A 22 3.83 2.44 -7.91
C MET A 22 4.79 2.77 -9.06
N PHE A 23 4.90 1.92 -10.09
CA PHE A 23 5.80 2.17 -11.20
C PHE A 23 5.05 2.86 -12.34
N GLN A 24 5.32 4.15 -12.53
CA GLN A 24 4.85 4.87 -13.72
C GLN A 24 5.95 4.85 -14.79
N MET A 25 5.58 4.50 -16.02
CA MET A 25 6.47 4.53 -17.17
C MET A 25 6.01 5.62 -18.14
N ASP A 26 6.87 6.62 -18.37
CA ASP A 26 6.70 7.60 -19.44
C ASP A 26 7.86 7.46 -20.45
N GLY A 27 7.60 6.71 -21.52
CA GLY A 27 8.61 6.37 -22.51
C GLY A 27 9.78 5.59 -21.92
N THR A 28 10.94 6.25 -21.79
CA THR A 28 12.16 5.68 -21.19
C THR A 28 12.34 6.02 -19.71
N ASN A 29 11.51 6.90 -19.15
CA ASN A 29 11.62 7.32 -17.76
C ASN A 29 10.72 6.46 -16.88
N ILE A 30 11.32 5.85 -15.86
CA ILE A 30 10.60 5.13 -14.82
C ILE A 30 10.56 6.06 -13.59
N THR A 31 9.38 6.41 -13.14
CA THR A 31 9.15 7.18 -11.92
C THR A 31 8.39 6.34 -10.90
N LEU A 32 8.62 6.64 -9.63
CA LEU A 32 7.91 6.01 -8.51
C LEU A 32 6.77 6.91 -8.06
N ASP A 33 5.56 6.39 -8.13
CA ASP A 33 4.34 7.00 -7.64
C ASP A 33 3.92 6.36 -6.31
N LEU A 34 4.47 6.91 -5.23
CA LEU A 34 4.10 6.48 -3.88
C LEU A 34 2.66 6.84 -3.52
N GLU A 35 2.13 7.92 -4.09
CA GLU A 35 0.75 8.36 -3.85
C GLU A 35 -0.25 7.37 -4.46
N GLY A 36 0.02 6.92 -5.70
CA GLY A 36 -0.75 5.88 -6.39
C GLY A 36 -0.73 4.57 -5.62
N TYR A 37 0.43 4.15 -5.09
CA TYR A 37 0.54 2.97 -4.24
C TYR A 37 -0.37 3.06 -3.01
N TRP A 38 -0.25 4.14 -2.22
CA TRP A 38 -1.02 4.28 -0.99
C TRP A 38 -2.51 4.45 -1.24
N SER A 39 -2.88 5.16 -2.30
CA SER A 39 -4.27 5.29 -2.74
C SER A 39 -4.86 3.92 -3.08
N TYR A 40 -4.13 3.08 -3.81
CA TYR A 40 -4.54 1.71 -4.10
C TYR A 40 -4.66 0.89 -2.80
N ALA A 41 -3.63 0.89 -1.96
CA ALA A 41 -3.56 0.12 -0.73
C ALA A 41 -4.72 0.45 0.22
N LEU A 42 -4.95 1.74 0.50
CA LEU A 42 -6.03 2.19 1.39
C LEU A 42 -7.41 1.86 0.81
N SER A 43 -7.60 2.02 -0.50
CA SER A 43 -8.90 1.76 -1.15
C SER A 43 -9.23 0.27 -1.26
N ASN A 44 -8.23 -0.59 -1.35
CA ASN A 44 -8.43 -2.01 -1.65
C ASN A 44 -8.21 -2.93 -0.45
N TRP A 45 -7.38 -2.55 0.52
CA TRP A 45 -7.00 -3.42 1.64
C TRP A 45 -7.71 -3.06 2.93
N VAL A 46 -8.03 -1.78 3.15
CA VAL A 46 -8.86 -1.35 4.28
C VAL A 46 -10.32 -1.58 3.94
N VAL A 47 -10.96 -2.53 4.60
CA VAL A 47 -12.37 -2.89 4.33
C VAL A 47 -13.35 -2.16 5.23
N ARG A 48 -12.90 -1.71 6.40
CA ARG A 48 -13.73 -1.01 7.38
C ARG A 48 -12.86 -0.22 8.34
N THR A 49 -13.39 0.89 8.84
CA THR A 49 -12.85 1.61 10.00
C THR A 49 -13.94 1.92 11.02
N ASN A 50 -13.51 2.22 12.25
CA ASN A 50 -14.35 2.79 13.30
C ASN A 50 -13.58 3.94 13.96
N PRO A 51 -14.01 5.21 13.82
CA PRO A 51 -15.18 5.68 13.08
C PRO A 51 -15.13 5.31 11.59
N GLU A 52 -16.30 5.17 10.98
CA GLU A 52 -16.43 4.83 9.56
C GLU A 52 -15.92 5.99 8.70
N LEU A 53 -14.94 5.70 7.86
CA LEU A 53 -14.32 6.66 6.94
C LEU A 53 -14.59 6.20 5.52
N THR A 54 -14.91 7.16 4.66
CA THR A 54 -14.90 6.96 3.21
C THR A 54 -13.47 6.79 2.71
N THR A 55 -13.32 6.22 1.52
CA THR A 55 -12.01 6.10 0.84
C THR A 55 -11.32 7.46 0.70
N GLN A 56 -12.07 8.51 0.38
CA GLN A 56 -11.52 9.86 0.25
C GLN A 56 -11.03 10.41 1.60
N GLU A 57 -11.72 10.11 2.70
CA GLU A 57 -11.27 10.50 4.04
C GLU A 57 -10.03 9.71 4.47
N LEU A 58 -9.95 8.42 4.13
CA LEU A 58 -8.77 7.58 4.37
C LEU A 58 -7.52 8.13 3.67
N THR A 59 -7.63 8.60 2.42
CA THR A 59 -6.50 9.19 1.70
C THR A 59 -6.13 10.59 2.19
N ASN A 60 -7.02 11.27 2.93
CA ASN A 60 -6.80 12.60 3.49
C ASN A 60 -6.52 12.58 4.99
N LEU A 61 -6.17 11.42 5.55
CA LEU A 61 -5.78 11.30 6.95
C LEU A 61 -4.54 12.15 7.25
N ASN A 62 -4.48 12.68 8.47
CA ASN A 62 -3.25 13.33 8.92
C ASN A 62 -2.08 12.34 8.96
N ALA A 63 -0.86 12.86 8.88
CA ALA A 63 0.36 12.06 8.78
C ALA A 63 0.49 11.01 9.90
N PHE A 64 0.09 11.35 11.14
CA PHE A 64 0.17 10.43 12.26
C PHE A 64 -0.75 9.22 12.08
N VAL A 65 -2.03 9.44 11.78
CA VAL A 65 -3.00 8.34 11.59
C VAL A 65 -2.65 7.54 10.33
N GLY A 66 -2.26 8.21 9.24
CA GLY A 66 -1.81 7.56 8.03
C GLY A 66 -0.62 6.61 8.26
N GLN A 67 0.36 7.03 9.06
CA GLN A 67 1.50 6.18 9.43
C GLN A 67 1.09 4.94 10.24
N GLN A 68 0.13 5.10 11.17
CA GLN A 68 -0.37 3.97 11.97
C GLN A 68 -1.09 2.94 11.10
N ILE A 69 -1.90 3.37 10.13
CA ILE A 69 -2.56 2.45 9.18
C ILE A 69 -1.51 1.82 8.27
N ALA A 70 -0.59 2.62 7.73
CA ALA A 70 0.47 2.14 6.85
C ALA A 70 1.33 1.08 7.53
N ALA A 71 1.52 1.11 8.86
CA ALA A 71 2.25 0.09 9.61
C ALA A 71 1.60 -1.31 9.56
N LEU A 72 0.32 -1.40 9.20
CA LEU A 72 -0.42 -2.65 9.05
C LEU A 72 -0.40 -3.19 7.61
N LEU A 73 0.10 -2.39 6.66
CA LEU A 73 0.08 -2.69 5.24
C LEU A 73 1.52 -2.98 4.74
N PRO A 74 1.66 -3.78 3.66
CA PRO A 74 2.93 -3.97 2.97
C PRO A 74 3.61 -2.64 2.65
N LYS A 75 4.93 -2.57 2.76
CA LYS A 75 5.68 -1.32 2.50
C LYS A 75 6.13 -1.23 1.05
N PRO A 76 6.08 -0.04 0.42
CA PRO A 76 6.62 0.20 -0.92
C PRO A 76 8.04 -0.34 -1.10
N ASP A 77 8.93 -0.13 -0.12
CA ASP A 77 10.33 -0.56 -0.19
C ASP A 77 10.49 -2.08 -0.18
N GLU A 78 9.69 -2.78 0.64
CA GLU A 78 9.62 -4.24 0.65
C GLU A 78 9.13 -4.77 -0.70
N MET A 79 8.18 -4.06 -1.34
CA MET A 79 7.68 -4.44 -2.66
C MET A 79 8.74 -4.21 -3.75
N ALA A 80 9.47 -3.09 -3.68
CA ALA A 80 10.55 -2.78 -4.60
C ALA A 80 11.67 -3.84 -4.51
N GLU A 81 12.05 -4.23 -3.28
CA GLU A 81 13.02 -5.31 -3.06
C GLU A 81 12.50 -6.65 -3.59
N ALA A 82 11.24 -6.99 -3.32
CA ALA A 82 10.64 -8.22 -3.80
C ALA A 82 10.69 -8.29 -5.34
N MET A 83 10.37 -7.19 -6.03
CA MET A 83 10.43 -7.10 -7.50
C MET A 83 11.87 -7.16 -8.06
N GLN A 84 12.87 -6.68 -7.33
CA GLN A 84 14.28 -6.69 -7.74
C GLN A 84 14.98 -8.04 -7.49
N GLY A 85 14.30 -9.03 -6.90
CA GLY A 85 14.83 -10.37 -6.64
C GLY A 85 14.72 -10.85 -5.19
N GLY A 86 14.03 -10.13 -4.30
CA GLY A 86 13.77 -10.58 -2.92
C GLY A 86 13.03 -11.93 -2.85
N PHE A 87 12.22 -12.29 -3.85
CA PHE A 87 11.53 -13.59 -3.91
C PHE A 87 12.49 -14.79 -4.05
N THR A 88 13.71 -14.60 -4.55
CA THR A 88 14.69 -15.70 -4.67
C THR A 88 15.61 -15.82 -3.46
N LYS A 89 15.68 -14.79 -2.59
CA LYS A 89 16.50 -14.80 -1.37
C LYS A 89 15.82 -15.43 -0.16
N ALA A 90 14.51 -15.65 -0.19
CA ALA A 90 13.78 -16.31 0.89
C ALA A 90 14.12 -17.82 1.04
N ASN A 91 15.01 -18.37 0.19
CA ASN A 91 15.41 -19.78 0.17
C ASN A 91 16.95 -19.97 0.12
N SER A 92 17.74 -19.07 0.70
CA SER A 92 19.20 -19.26 0.87
C SER A 92 19.64 -19.06 2.31
#